data_AF-A0A0H5C5X4-F1
#
_entry.id   AF-A0A0H5C5X4-F1
#
_cell.length_a   1.000
_cell.length_b   1.000
_cell.length_c   1.000
_cell.angle_alpha   90.00
_cell.angle_beta   90.00
_cell.angle_gamma   90.00
#
_symmetry.space_group_name_H-M   'P 1'
#
loop_
_entity.id
_entity.type
_entity.pdbx_description
1 polymer ?
#
loop_
_entity_poly.entity_id
_entity_poly.type
_entity_poly.pdbx_seq_one_letter_code
_entity_poly.pdbx_strand_id
1 'polypeptide(L)' 'MATEINVSNPKLKRTLLRFQAKIAEGDYYEAHQTLRTIANRNVRSKSYGDAIDLLYHGAQILLQSSQPATGLI' A
#
# COMPACT_ATOMS: atom_id res chain seq x y z
N MET A 1 -7.93 -11.93 7.53
CA MET A 1 -8.98 -11.10 6.91
C MET A 1 -8.32 -10.24 5.85
N ALA A 2 -8.72 -10.37 4.58
CA ALA A 2 -8.15 -9.58 3.48
C ALA A 2 -8.56 -8.12 3.65
N THR A 3 -7.60 -7.20 3.70
CA THR A 3 -7.85 -5.77 3.79
C THR A 3 -8.68 -5.31 2.59
N GLU A 4 -9.92 -4.88 2.83
CA GLU A 4 -10.75 -4.26 1.79
C GLU A 4 -10.12 -2.93 1.39
N ILE A 5 -9.53 -2.88 0.19
CA ILE A 5 -9.03 -1.65 -0.43
C ILE A 5 -10.25 -0.79 -0.82
N ASN A 6 -10.78 -0.04 0.14
CA ASN A 6 -11.85 0.93 -0.07
C ASN A 6 -11.24 2.26 -0.51
N VAL A 7 -11.13 2.43 -1.83
CA VAL A 7 -10.58 3.63 -2.44
C VAL A 7 -11.49 4.03 -3.59
N SER A 8 -11.96 5.28 -3.58
CA SER A 8 -12.89 5.80 -4.58
C SER A 8 -12.25 5.90 -5.98
N ASN A 9 -10.91 6.04 -6.03
CA ASN A 9 -10.15 6.16 -7.26
C ASN A 9 -9.65 4.80 -7.79
N PRO A 10 -10.14 4.32 -8.96
CA PRO A 10 -9.81 2.99 -9.48
C PRO A 10 -8.33 2.84 -9.88
N LYS A 11 -7.66 3.94 -10.26
CA LYS A 11 -6.22 3.93 -10.56
C LYS A 11 -5.40 3.62 -9.32
N LEU A 12 -5.81 4.18 -8.19
CA LEU A 12 -5.14 4.09 -6.91
C LEU A 12 -5.31 2.67 -6.31
N LYS A 13 -6.51 2.10 -6.45
CA LYS A 13 -6.78 0.69 -6.14
C LYS A 13 -5.88 -0.28 -6.92
N ARG A 14 -5.68 -0.08 -8.24
CA ARG A 14 -4.76 -0.93 -9.03
C ARG A 14 -3.31 -0.83 -8.56
N THR A 15 -2.86 0.36 -8.17
CA THR A 15 -1.54 0.56 -7.59
C THR A 15 -1.39 -0.20 -6.27
N LEU A 16 -2.37 -0.11 -5.37
CA LEU A 16 -2.34 -0.80 -4.08
C LEU A 16 -2.36 -2.32 -4.23
N LEU A 17 -3.14 -2.86 -5.18
CA LEU A 17 -3.12 -4.29 -5.49
C LEU A 17 -1.75 -4.75 -6.00
N ARG A 18 -1.11 -3.97 -6.89
CA ARG A 18 0.26 -4.25 -7.35
C ARG A 18 1.28 -4.16 -6.21
N PHE A 19 1.11 -3.19 -5.31
CA PHE A 19 1.93 -3.06 -4.12
C PHE A 19 1.80 -4.28 -3.21
N GLN A 20 0.57 -4.72 -2.93
CA GLN A 20 0.29 -5.92 -2.14
C GLN A 20 0.91 -7.17 -2.77
N ALA A 21 0.80 -7.34 -4.09
CA ALA A 21 1.41 -8.47 -4.79
C ALA A 21 2.95 -8.47 -4.65
N LYS A 22 3.62 -7.31 -4.87
CA LYS A 22 5.08 -7.18 -4.70
C LYS A 22 5.54 -7.45 -3.27
N ILE A 23 4.77 -6.96 -2.29
CA ILE A 23 5.03 -7.19 -0.86
C ILE A 23 4.94 -8.69 -0.54
N ALA A 24 3.95 -9.40 -1.09
CA ALA A 24 3.82 -10.85 -0.92
C ALA A 24 4.95 -11.65 -1.60
N GLU A 25 5.54 -11.10 -2.67
CA GLU A 25 6.67 -11.70 -3.40
C GLU A 25 8.02 -11.50 -2.69
N GLY A 26 8.07 -10.68 -1.63
CA GLY A 26 9.29 -10.37 -0.89
C GLY A 26 10.01 -9.10 -1.36
N ASP A 27 9.46 -8.39 -2.34
CA ASP A 27 9.99 -7.16 -2.93
C ASP A 27 9.57 -5.89 -2.17
N TYR A 28 9.77 -5.91 -0.85
CA TYR A 28 9.34 -4.84 0.07
C TYR A 28 9.92 -3.47 -0.28
N TYR A 29 11.19 -3.43 -0.71
CA TYR A 29 11.94 -2.20 -0.93
C TYR A 29 11.44 -1.44 -2.17
N GLU A 30 11.34 -2.15 -3.29
CA GLU A 30 10.81 -1.66 -4.57
C GLU A 30 9.34 -1.24 -4.45
N ALA A 31 8.54 -2.03 -3.72
CA ALA A 31 7.15 -1.72 -3.45
C ALA A 31 7.03 -0.39 -2.68
N HIS A 32 7.78 -0.22 -1.61
CA HIS A 32 7.70 0.97 -0.74
C HIS A 32 8.12 2.25 -1.46
N GLN A 33 9.18 2.19 -2.28
CA GLN A 33 9.62 3.34 -3.07
C GLN A 33 8.56 3.75 -4.12
N THR A 34 7.92 2.77 -4.75
CA THR A 34 6.83 3.02 -5.71
C THR A 34 5.64 3.68 -5.03
N LEU A 35 5.22 3.18 -3.86
CA LEU A 35 4.13 3.75 -3.07
C LEU A 35 4.42 5.22 -2.69
N ARG A 36 5.63 5.50 -2.18
CA ARG A 36 6.04 6.85 -1.78
C ARG A 36 6.06 7.84 -2.94
N THR A 37 6.48 7.39 -4.13
CA THR A 37 6.50 8.21 -5.35
C THR A 37 5.07 8.61 -5.77
N ILE A 38 4.14 7.65 -5.69
CA ILE A 38 2.73 7.87 -6.04
C ILE A 38 2.04 8.74 -4.99
N ALA A 39 2.34 8.56 -3.69
CA ALA A 39 1.85 9.41 -2.62
C ALA A 39 2.24 10.88 -2.89
N ASN A 40 3.53 11.14 -3.14
CA ASN A 40 4.03 12.48 -3.45
C ASN A 40 3.37 13.08 -4.69
N ARG A 41 3.10 12.27 -5.71
CA ARG A 41 2.38 12.74 -6.91
C ARG A 41 0.93 13.15 -6.60
N ASN A 42 0.22 12.41 -5.75
CA ASN A 42 -1.14 12.76 -5.33
C ASN A 42 -1.16 14.04 -4.49
N VAL A 43 -0.19 14.22 -3.58
CA VAL A 43 0.01 15.46 -2.82
C VAL A 43 0.25 16.65 -3.74
N ARG A 44 1.10 16.49 -4.77
CA ARG A 44 1.35 17.54 -5.78
C ARG A 44 0.14 17.85 -6.64
N SER A 45 -0.74 16.88 -6.85
CA SER A 45 -1.99 17.04 -7.61
C SER A 45 -3.12 17.68 -6.77
N LYS A 46 -2.84 18.07 -5.52
CA LYS A 46 -3.82 18.56 -4.51
C LYS A 46 -4.92 17.55 -4.17
N SER A 47 -4.75 16.28 -4.53
CA SER A 47 -5.65 15.18 -4.20
C SER A 47 -5.26 14.59 -2.84
N TYR A 48 -5.51 15.35 -1.76
CA TYR A 48 -5.10 14.94 -0.42
C TYR A 48 -5.87 13.70 0.08
N GLY A 49 -7.15 13.55 -0.27
CA GLY A 49 -7.94 12.36 0.08
C GLY A 49 -7.33 11.09 -0.50
N ASP A 50 -7.02 11.11 -1.80
CA ASP A 50 -6.33 10.00 -2.49
C ASP A 50 -4.97 9.67 -1.87
N ALA A 51 -4.22 10.69 -1.41
CA ALA A 51 -2.93 10.48 -0.76
C ALA A 51 -3.07 9.84 0.63
N ILE A 52 -4.08 10.25 1.41
CA ILE A 52 -4.38 9.67 2.72
C ILE A 52 -4.81 8.20 2.56
N ASP A 53 -5.72 7.92 1.63
CA ASP A 53 -6.15 6.55 1.33
C ASP A 53 -4.98 5.67 0.90
N LEU A 54 -4.10 6.17 0.01
CA LEU A 54 -2.91 5.44 -0.42
C LEU A 54 -2.01 5.06 0.76
N LEU A 55 -1.73 6.02 1.65
CA LEU A 55 -0.85 5.81 2.80
C LEU A 55 -1.49 4.89 3.83
N TYR A 56 -2.78 5.06 4.11
CA TYR A 56 -3.53 4.23 5.05
C TYR A 56 -3.54 2.75 4.61
N HIS A 57 -3.95 2.49 3.37
CA HIS A 57 -3.97 1.13 2.82
C HIS A 57 -2.56 0.55 2.65
N GLY A 58 -1.59 1.36 2.22
CA GLY A 58 -0.18 0.95 2.12
C GLY A 58 0.40 0.53 3.47
N ALA A 59 0.11 1.28 4.53
CA ALA A 59 0.53 0.94 5.90
C ALA A 59 -0.15 -0.33 6.41
N GLN A 60 -1.46 -0.54 6.14
CA GLN A 60 -2.13 -1.79 6.50
C GLN A 60 -1.52 -3.01 5.82
N ILE A 61 -1.19 -2.91 4.53
CA ILE A 61 -0.55 -3.99 3.77
C ILE A 61 0.81 -4.33 4.37
N LEU A 62 1.62 -3.31 4.69
CA LEU A 62 2.92 -3.47 5.35
C LEU A 62 2.80 -4.12 6.73
N LEU A 63 1.82 -3.72 7.53
CA LEU A 63 1.58 -4.32 8.85
C LEU A 63 1.19 -5.80 8.75
N GLN A 64 0.37 -6.17 7.75
CA GLN A 64 0.01 -7.58 7.53
C GLN A 64 1.16 -8.42 6.99
N SER A 65 2.02 -7.86 6.13
CA SER A 65 3.19 -8.60 5.63
C SER A 65 4.34 -8.65 6.64
N SER A 66 4.45 -7.62 7.49
CA SER A 66 5.43 -7.53 8.57
C SER A 66 5.01 -8.31 9.82
N GLN A 67 3.92 -9.07 9.77
CA GLN A 67 3.64 -10.05 10.81
C GLN A 67 4.44 -11.31 10.45
N PRO A 68 5.66 -11.51 11.00
CA PRO A 68 6.26 -12.84 10.96
C PRO A 68 5.26 -13.77 11.60
N ALA A 69 5.19 -15.01 11.12
CA ALA A 69 4.55 -16.08 11.85
C ALA A 69 5.07 -16.04 13.29
N THR A 70 4.30 -15.50 14.23
CA THR A 70 4.38 -15.88 15.63
C THR A 70 3.74 -17.26 15.73
N GLY A 71 4.38 -18.22 15.08
CA GLY A 71 4.43 -19.60 15.48
C GLY A 71 5.87 -19.82 15.92
N LEU A 72 6.04 -20.18 17.19
CA LEU A 72 7.29 -20.60 17.84
C LEU A 72 8.25 -19.45 18.22
N ILE A 73 8.09 -18.94 19.44
CA ILE A 73 9.05 -19.19 20.52
C ILE A 73 8.31 -19.23 21.86
#